data_AF-U2QMV1-F1
#
_entry.id   AF-U2QMV1-F1
#
_cell.length_a   1.000
_cell.length_b   1.000
_cell.length_c   1.000
_cell.angle_alpha   90.00
_cell.angle_beta   90.00
_cell.angle_gamma   90.00
#
_symmetry.space_group_name_H-M   'P 1'
#
loop_
_entity.id
_entity.type
_entity.pdbx_description
1 polymer ?
#
loop_
_entity_poly.entity_id
_entity_poly.type
_entity_poly.pdbx_seq_one_letter_code
_entity_poly.pdbx_strand_id
1 'polypeptide(L)'
;MYTREDAREYLKTYKILKLECEMFLLYEFQQGNKSEISTQKTGRENERNLIKKIDNKDYQRKKHILRCIESVFKSLNYEEERIIKQKFFDRLKNQQIANKNFMSRTKMKYIVNKILDELVKKLNEK
;
A
#
# COMPACT_ATOMS: atom_id res chain seq x y z
N MET A 1 -0.92 13.42 -11.24
CA MET A 1 -0.29 13.85 -9.98
C MET A 1 -1.22 13.44 -8.85
N TYR A 2 -0.71 12.74 -7.84
CA TYR A 2 -1.50 12.27 -6.70
C TYR A 2 -1.84 13.42 -5.75
N THR A 3 -3.05 13.37 -5.20
CA THR A 3 -3.64 14.35 -4.28
C THR A 3 -3.67 13.83 -2.84
N ARG A 4 -4.04 14.70 -1.88
CA ARG A 4 -4.25 14.28 -0.48
C ARG A 4 -5.40 13.28 -0.36
N GLU A 5 -6.43 13.43 -1.18
CA GLU A 5 -7.56 12.51 -1.26
C GLU A 5 -7.11 11.12 -1.70
N ASP A 6 -6.23 11.04 -2.71
CA ASP A 6 -5.63 9.78 -3.15
C ASP A 6 -4.83 9.13 -2.02
N ALA A 7 -3.96 9.90 -1.35
CA ALA A 7 -3.15 9.41 -0.23
C ALA A 7 -4.02 8.87 0.92
N ARG A 8 -5.12 9.56 1.26
CA ARG A 8 -6.07 9.07 2.26
C ARG A 8 -6.70 7.75 1.83
N GLU A 9 -7.10 7.63 0.57
CA GLU A 9 -7.76 6.44 0.08
C GLU A 9 -6.82 5.24 0.03
N TYR A 10 -5.57 5.45 -0.38
CA TYR A 10 -4.55 4.40 -0.36
C TYR A 10 -4.23 3.92 1.06
N LEU A 11 -4.22 4.81 2.06
CA LEU A 11 -4.07 4.37 3.46
C LEU A 11 -5.26 3.55 3.96
N LYS A 12 -6.50 3.90 3.58
CA LYS A 12 -7.70 3.11 3.94
C LYS A 12 -7.74 1.74 3.26
N THR A 13 -7.24 1.68 2.02
CA THR A 13 -7.25 0.47 1.18
C THR A 13 -5.91 -0.27 1.23
N TYR A 14 -4.97 0.13 2.08
CA TYR A 14 -3.62 -0.44 2.18
C TYR A 14 -3.61 -1.97 2.26
N LYS A 15 -4.45 -2.56 3.11
CA LYS A 15 -4.55 -4.02 3.25
C LYS A 15 -5.03 -4.70 1.97
N ILE A 16 -5.97 -4.07 1.25
CA ILE A 16 -6.51 -4.56 -0.02
C ILE A 16 -5.42 -4.46 -1.10
N LEU A 17 -4.76 -3.31 -1.23
CA LEU A 17 -3.66 -3.12 -2.18
C LEU A 17 -2.54 -4.16 -1.97
N LYS A 18 -2.18 -4.42 -0.72
CA LYS A 18 -1.18 -5.43 -0.36
C LYS A 18 -1.63 -6.83 -0.79
N LEU A 19 -2.87 -7.21 -0.47
CA LEU A 19 -3.44 -8.48 -0.87
C LEU A 19 -3.52 -8.64 -2.39
N GLU A 20 -3.94 -7.61 -3.13
CA GLU A 20 -4.00 -7.64 -4.59
C GLU A 20 -2.62 -7.83 -5.22
N CYS A 21 -1.59 -7.15 -4.69
CA CYS A 21 -0.21 -7.35 -5.14
C CYS A 21 0.29 -8.77 -4.82
N GLU A 22 0.00 -9.30 -3.64
CA GLU A 22 0.37 -10.66 -3.24
C GLU A 22 -0.37 -11.71 -4.09
N MET A 23 -1.67 -11.54 -4.30
CA MET A 23 -2.49 -12.39 -5.16
C MET A 23 -2.00 -12.37 -6.61
N PHE A 24 -1.64 -11.20 -7.16
CA PHE A 24 -1.07 -11.13 -8.50
C PHE A 24 0.22 -11.96 -8.61
N LEU A 25 1.07 -11.93 -7.57
CA LEU A 25 2.28 -12.76 -7.51
C LEU A 25 1.97 -14.26 -7.40
N LEU A 26 0.95 -14.64 -6.63
CA LEU A 26 0.56 -16.02 -6.33
C LEU A 26 -0.25 -16.69 -7.46
N TYR A 27 -1.30 -16.03 -7.98
CA TYR A 27 -2.22 -16.60 -8.97
C TYR A 27 -1.61 -16.69 -10.38
N GLU A 28 -0.69 -15.80 -10.77
CA GLU A 28 0.10 -16.04 -11.98
C GLU A 28 1.15 -17.16 -11.79
N PHE A 29 1.52 -17.49 -10.55
CA PHE A 29 2.30 -18.71 -10.25
C PHE A 29 1.45 -19.99 -10.43
N GLN A 30 0.13 -19.88 -10.32
CA GLN A 30 -0.82 -20.99 -10.51
C GLN A 30 -1.39 -21.13 -11.93
N GLN A 31 -0.88 -20.41 -12.94
CA GLN A 31 -1.06 -20.82 -14.36
C GLN A 31 -0.29 -22.11 -14.69
N GLY A 32 -0.31 -23.10 -13.80
CA GLY A 32 0.22 -24.45 -13.94
C GLY A 32 -0.67 -25.54 -13.35
N ASN A 33 -1.83 -25.21 -12.76
CA ASN A 33 -2.85 -26.21 -12.46
C ASN A 33 -3.92 -26.21 -13.55
N LYS A 34 -3.51 -26.52 -14.79
CA LYS A 34 -4.34 -27.37 -15.63
C LYS A 34 -3.97 -28.79 -15.22
N SER A 35 -4.84 -29.41 -14.45
CA SER A 35 -4.93 -30.85 -14.35
C SER A 35 -5.17 -31.41 -15.75
N GLU A 36 -4.10 -31.64 -16.48
CA GLU A 36 -3.99 -32.60 -17.58
C GLU A 36 -2.51 -32.72 -17.97
N ILE A 37 -2.11 -33.95 -18.23
CA ILE A 37 -0.74 -34.44 -18.34
C ILE A 37 0.06 -33.69 -19.43
N SER A 38 1.39 -33.62 -19.23
CA SER A 38 2.44 -33.44 -20.26
C SER A 38 2.80 -32.00 -20.71
N THR A 39 3.85 -31.44 -20.12
CA THR A 39 5.20 -31.25 -20.74
C THR A 39 5.99 -30.18 -19.98
N GLN A 40 7.31 -30.35 -19.90
CA GLN A 40 8.26 -29.39 -19.34
C GLN A 40 7.94 -27.96 -19.82
N LYS A 41 7.49 -27.10 -18.90
CA LYS A 41 7.44 -25.66 -19.16
C LYS A 41 8.86 -25.17 -19.40
N THR A 42 9.16 -24.84 -20.65
CA THR A 42 10.47 -24.35 -21.07
C THR A 42 10.77 -23.02 -20.37
N GLY A 43 12.04 -22.76 -20.02
CA GLY A 43 12.47 -21.52 -19.32
C GLY A 43 11.96 -20.22 -19.96
N ARG A 44 11.66 -20.23 -21.27
CA ARG A 44 11.06 -19.11 -22.02
C ARG A 44 9.66 -18.70 -21.56
N GLU A 45 8.85 -19.64 -21.08
CA GLU A 45 7.49 -19.34 -20.62
C GLU A 45 7.51 -18.65 -19.25
N ASN A 46 8.45 -19.06 -18.38
CA ASN A 46 8.73 -18.39 -17.12
C ASN A 46 9.29 -16.97 -17.33
N GLU A 47 10.20 -16.79 -18.30
CA GLU A 47 10.72 -15.47 -18.68
C GLU A 47 9.61 -14.55 -19.21
N ARG A 48 8.73 -15.04 -20.10
CA ARG A 48 7.59 -14.25 -20.60
C ARG A 48 6.63 -13.80 -19.49
N ASN A 49 6.36 -14.66 -18.51
CA ASN A 49 5.51 -14.30 -17.38
C ASN A 49 6.20 -13.30 -16.44
N LEU A 50 7.52 -13.39 -16.24
CA LEU A 50 8.30 -12.36 -15.53
C LEU A 50 8.27 -11.01 -16.25
N ILE A 51 8.36 -11.00 -17.59
CA ILE A 51 8.27 -9.78 -18.40
C ILE A 51 6.88 -9.15 -18.29
N LYS A 52 5.80 -9.94 -18.34
CA LYS A 52 4.43 -9.44 -18.11
C LYS A 52 4.25 -8.79 -16.74
N LYS A 53 4.92 -9.29 -15.70
CA LYS A 53 4.93 -8.68 -14.35
C LYS A 53 5.62 -7.31 -14.33
N ILE A 54 6.71 -7.17 -15.08
CA ILE A 54 7.43 -5.89 -15.22
C ILE A 54 6.56 -4.88 -15.98
N ASP A 55 5.84 -5.32 -17.01
CA ASP A 55 5.06 -4.44 -17.89
C ASP A 55 3.61 -4.19 -17.43
N ASN A 56 3.10 -4.90 -16.42
CA ASN A 56 1.76 -4.65 -15.88
C ASN A 56 1.71 -3.31 -15.13
N LYS A 57 1.21 -2.29 -15.82
CA LYS A 57 1.12 -0.91 -15.31
C LYS A 57 0.32 -0.79 -14.02
N ASP A 58 -0.74 -1.58 -13.84
CA ASP A 58 -1.56 -1.55 -12.62
C ASP A 58 -0.80 -2.14 -11.43
N TYR A 59 -0.16 -3.30 -11.62
CA TYR A 59 0.68 -3.91 -10.59
C TYR A 59 1.85 -3.00 -10.20
N GLN A 60 2.56 -2.43 -11.17
CA GLN A 60 3.66 -1.50 -10.90
C GLN A 60 3.19 -0.26 -10.14
N ARG A 61 2.03 0.29 -10.51
CA ARG A 61 1.41 1.42 -9.79
C ARG A 61 1.08 1.06 -8.35
N LYS A 62 0.41 -0.07 -8.11
CA LYS A 62 0.05 -0.53 -6.75
C LYS A 62 1.29 -0.81 -5.91
N LYS A 63 2.30 -1.45 -6.51
CA LYS A 63 3.60 -1.68 -5.88
C LYS A 63 4.31 -0.38 -5.51
N HIS A 64 4.30 0.62 -6.39
CA HIS A 64 4.82 1.97 -6.10
C HIS A 64 4.12 2.60 -4.90
N ILE A 65 2.77 2.60 -4.90
CA ILE A 65 1.97 3.12 -3.79
C ILE A 65 2.33 2.44 -2.46
N LEU A 66 2.40 1.10 -2.45
CA LEU A 66 2.78 0.34 -1.26
C LEU A 66 4.18 0.71 -0.76
N ARG A 67 5.17 0.82 -1.66
CA ARG A 67 6.53 1.24 -1.30
C ARG A 67 6.56 2.65 -0.71
N CYS A 68 5.79 3.60 -1.26
CA CYS A 68 5.68 4.94 -0.70
C CYS A 68 5.09 4.92 0.72
N ILE A 69 4.01 4.15 0.93
CA ILE A 69 3.39 4.01 2.27
C ILE A 69 4.37 3.39 3.27
N GLU A 70 5.05 2.31 2.90
CA GLU A 70 6.05 1.66 3.75
C GLU A 70 7.24 2.57 4.07
N SER A 71 7.69 3.35 3.08
CA SER A 71 8.77 4.33 3.29
C SER A 71 8.37 5.41 4.29
N VAL A 72 7.13 5.91 4.20
CA VAL A 72 6.61 6.88 5.17
C VAL A 72 6.48 6.22 6.55
N PHE A 73 5.94 5.01 6.66
CA PHE A 73 5.81 4.34 7.97
C PHE A 73 7.15 4.09 8.64
N LYS A 74 8.21 3.81 7.88
CA LYS A 74 9.57 3.68 8.42
C LYS A 74 10.15 5.00 8.95
N SER A 75 9.69 6.15 8.47
CA SER A 75 10.13 7.47 8.97
C SER A 75 9.32 7.97 10.17
N LEU A 76 8.16 7.37 10.46
CA LEU A 76 7.31 7.79 11.57
C LEU A 76 7.89 7.37 12.91
N ASN A 77 7.75 8.24 13.91
CA ASN A 77 7.92 7.82 15.30
C ASN A 77 6.71 6.99 15.78
N TYR A 78 6.84 6.39 16.96
CA TYR A 78 5.80 5.53 17.53
C TYR A 78 4.44 6.23 17.74
N GLU A 79 4.44 7.50 18.16
CA GLU A 79 3.19 8.28 18.36
C GLU A 79 2.49 8.54 17.03
N GLU A 80 3.25 8.96 16.02
CA GLU A 80 2.78 9.22 14.66
C GLU A 80 2.22 7.97 13.99
N GLU A 81 2.96 6.85 14.05
CA GLU A 81 2.53 5.56 13.48
C GLU A 81 1.24 5.08 14.15
N ARG A 82 1.15 5.18 15.49
CA ARG A 82 -0.04 4.80 16.25
C ARG A 82 -1.26 5.61 15.84
N ILE A 83 -1.12 6.93 15.68
CA ILE A 83 -2.21 7.82 15.26
C ILE A 83 -2.70 7.47 13.86
N ILE A 84 -1.79 7.19 12.93
CA ILE A 84 -2.14 6.84 11.54
C ILE A 84 -2.85 5.49 11.47
N LYS A 85 -2.36 4.48 12.18
CA LYS A 85 -3.04 3.17 12.29
C LYS A 85 -4.44 3.35 12.86
N GLN A 86 -4.59 4.06 13.99
CA GLN A 86 -5.89 4.32 14.57
C GLN A 86 -6.83 5.07 13.62
N LYS A 87 -6.30 5.99 12.82
CA LYS A 87 -7.09 6.80 11.89
C LYS A 87 -7.57 6.03 10.66
N PHE A 88 -6.69 5.27 10.01
CA PHE A 88 -6.96 4.69 8.70
C PHE A 88 -7.19 3.18 8.73
N PHE A 89 -6.62 2.48 9.72
CA PHE A 89 -6.67 1.02 9.82
C PHE A 89 -7.80 0.61 10.77
N ASP A 90 -7.88 1.25 11.94
CA ASP A 90 -8.96 1.04 12.92
C ASP A 90 -10.17 1.94 12.66
N ARG A 91 -10.02 2.94 11.77
CA ARG A 91 -11.07 3.88 11.34
C ARG A 91 -11.72 4.65 12.50
N LEU A 92 -10.96 4.94 13.56
CA LEU A 92 -11.45 5.69 14.72
C LEU A 92 -11.77 7.14 14.34
N LYS A 93 -12.79 7.71 15.01
CA LYS A 93 -13.10 9.14 14.89
C LYS A 93 -11.99 9.97 15.52
N ASN A 94 -11.76 11.15 14.97
CA ASN A 94 -10.74 12.10 15.46
C ASN A 94 -10.81 12.35 16.97
N GLN A 95 -12.01 12.44 17.54
CA GLN A 95 -12.19 12.64 18.97
C GLN A 95 -11.74 11.42 19.80
N GLN A 96 -12.04 10.20 19.33
CA GLN A 96 -11.62 8.97 19.99
C GLN A 96 -10.10 8.82 19.98
N ILE A 97 -9.46 9.17 18.86
CA ILE A 97 -8.00 9.17 18.74
C ILE A 97 -7.39 10.20 19.69
N ALA A 98 -7.88 11.43 19.68
CA ALA A 98 -7.40 12.49 20.57
C ALA A 98 -7.47 12.07 22.05
N ASN A 99 -8.62 11.52 22.47
CA ASN A 99 -8.82 11.04 23.84
C ASN A 99 -7.88 9.85 24.17
N LYS A 100 -7.77 8.84 23.29
CA LYS A 100 -6.91 7.66 23.50
C LYS A 100 -5.41 8.00 23.59
N ASN A 101 -5.00 9.09 22.95
CA ASN A 101 -3.60 9.53 22.94
C ASN A 101 -3.34 10.69 23.91
N PHE A 102 -4.31 11.06 24.75
CA PHE A 102 -4.23 12.18 25.71
C PHE A 102 -3.71 13.47 25.07
N MET A 103 -4.23 13.80 23.88
CA MET A 103 -3.79 14.97 23.12
C MET A 103 -4.93 15.81 22.58
N SER A 104 -4.65 17.05 22.20
CA SER A 104 -5.64 17.92 21.59
C SER A 104 -6.02 17.43 20.19
N ARG A 105 -7.28 17.65 19.80
CA ARG A 105 -7.78 17.34 18.46
C ARG A 105 -6.99 18.09 17.38
N THR A 106 -6.51 19.30 17.68
CA THR A 106 -5.69 20.10 16.77
C THR A 106 -4.32 19.48 16.54
N LYS A 107 -3.61 19.06 17.61
CA LYS A 107 -2.32 18.36 17.49
C LYS A 107 -2.47 17.07 16.68
N MET A 108 -3.48 16.26 16.97
CA MET A 108 -3.76 15.04 16.22
C MET A 108 -4.02 15.31 14.73
N LYS A 109 -4.84 16.32 14.39
CA LYS A 109 -5.10 16.72 12.99
C LYS A 109 -3.81 17.17 12.29
N TYR A 110 -2.96 17.93 12.99
CA TYR A 110 -1.68 18.38 12.47
C TYR A 110 -0.78 17.19 12.09
N ILE A 111 -0.64 16.21 12.99
CA ILE A 111 0.13 14.98 12.74
C ILE A 111 -0.41 14.24 11.51
N VAL A 112 -1.73 14.01 11.44
CA VAL A 112 -2.34 13.33 10.28
C VAL A 112 -2.08 14.08 8.98
N ASN A 113 -2.24 15.40 8.97
CA ASN A 113 -2.03 16.20 7.77
C ASN A 113 -0.56 16.22 7.33
N LYS A 114 0.38 16.36 8.27
CA LYS A 114 1.83 16.28 8.01
C LYS A 114 2.18 14.97 7.29
N ILE A 115 1.67 13.84 7.78
CA ILE A 115 1.97 12.52 7.22
C ILE A 115 1.30 12.32 5.86
N LEU A 116 0.08 12.84 5.67
CA LEU A 116 -0.55 12.86 4.35
C LEU A 116 0.27 13.68 3.35
N ASP A 117 0.81 14.83 3.76
CA ASP A 117 1.65 15.67 2.91
C ASP A 117 2.96 14.98 2.52
N GLU A 118 3.60 14.31 3.47
CA GLU A 118 4.79 13.50 3.22
C GLU A 118 4.50 12.36 2.24
N LEU A 119 3.37 11.68 2.40
CA LEU A 119 2.95 10.61 1.49
C LEU A 119 2.64 11.15 0.09
N VAL A 120 1.95 12.27 -0.03
CA VAL A 120 1.68 12.92 -1.33
C VAL A 120 2.99 13.31 -2.02
N LYS A 121 3.95 13.84 -1.27
CA LYS A 121 5.28 14.14 -1.80
C LYS A 121 5.94 12.87 -2.34
N LYS A 122 5.99 11.80 -1.53
CA LYS A 122 6.57 10.50 -1.91
C LYS A 122 5.90 9.86 -3.12
N LEU A 123 4.58 9.96 -3.23
CA LEU A 123 3.83 9.41 -4.35
C LEU A 123 4.13 10.11 -5.68
N ASN A 124 4.47 11.40 -5.62
CA ASN A 124 4.77 12.24 -6.80
C ASN A 124 6.27 12.38 -7.08
N GLU A 125 7.15 11.80 -6.25
CA GLU A 125 8.58 11.68 -6.55
C GLU A 125 8.77 10.73 -7.75
N LYS A 126 9.60 11.13 -8.70
CA LYS A 126 9.91 10.38 -9.94
C LYS A 126 10.93 9.29 -9.69
#